data_AF-A0A7L0VZE1-F1
#
_entry.id   AF-A0A7L0VZE1-F1
#
_cell.length_a   1.000
_cell.length_b   1.000
_cell.length_c   1.000
_cell.angle_alpha   90.00
_cell.angle_beta   90.00
_cell.angle_gamma   90.00
#
_symmetry.space_group_name_H-M   'P 1'
#
loop_
_entity.id
_entity.type
_entity.pdbx_description
1 polymer ?
#
loop_
_entity_poly.entity_id
_entity_poly.type
_entity_poly.pdbx_seq_one_letter_code
_entity_poly.pdbx_strand_id
1 'polypeptide(L)' 'FGWYHGEAATVWSLGILLHQMVCGEHPFRRGQNLSWGQLSLPARLSPECQKLIRWCLSMHSMDRPSLEDLSCDPWV' A
#
# COMPACT_ATOMS: atom_id res chain seq x y z
N PHE A 1 -2.68 9.55 25.11
CA PHE A 1 -2.31 9.69 23.69
C PHE A 1 -2.77 8.44 22.96
N GLY A 2 -3.93 8.51 22.30
CA GLY A 2 -4.60 7.36 21.69
C GLY A 2 -3.98 7.05 20.34
N TRP A 3 -3.34 5.89 20.23
CA TRP A 3 -2.84 5.36 18.97
C TRP A 3 -4.04 5.05 18.08
N TYR A 4 -4.34 5.93 17.13
CA TYR A 4 -5.43 5.76 16.16
C TYR A 4 -5.10 4.61 15.21
N HIS A 5 -5.51 3.40 15.59
CA HIS A 5 -5.43 2.22 14.72
C HIS A 5 -6.28 2.37 13.44
N GLY A 6 -7.22 3.33 13.42
CA GLY A 6 -8.04 3.66 12.25
C GLY A 6 -7.22 4.25 11.11
N GLU A 7 -6.24 5.10 11.37
CA GLU A 7 -5.44 5.73 10.31
C GLU A 7 -4.63 4.69 9.54
N ALA A 8 -3.92 3.81 10.25
CA ALA A 8 -3.17 2.74 9.62
C ALA A 8 -4.07 1.79 8.80
N ALA A 9 -5.32 1.58 9.22
CA ALA A 9 -6.31 0.82 8.46
C ALA A 9 -6.77 1.58 7.20
N THR A 10 -6.98 2.89 7.30
CA THR A 10 -7.29 3.76 6.14
C THR A 10 -6.16 3.74 5.12
N VAL A 11 -4.90 3.90 5.56
CA VAL A 11 -3.71 3.84 4.70
C VAL A 11 -3.61 2.51 3.96
N TRP A 12 -3.92 1.40 4.64
CA TRP A 12 -3.97 0.09 4.01
C TRP A 12 -5.06 0.01 2.92
N SER A 13 -6.27 0.48 3.21
CA SER A 13 -7.36 0.54 2.23
C SER A 13 -6.99 1.42 1.03
N LEU A 14 -6.33 2.56 1.26
CA LEU A 14 -5.81 3.42 0.20
C LEU A 14 -4.75 2.72 -0.65
N GLY A 15 -3.84 1.96 -0.04
CA GLY A 15 -2.86 1.15 -0.76
C GLY A 15 -3.51 0.09 -1.65
N ILE A 16 -4.57 -0.58 -1.18
CA ILE A 16 -5.35 -1.52 -1.99
C ILE A 16 -6.00 -0.81 -3.19
N LEU A 17 -6.67 0.32 -2.94
CA LEU A 17 -7.34 1.08 -3.99
C LEU A 17 -6.34 1.59 -5.03
N LEU A 18 -5.20 2.12 -4.59
CA LEU A 18 -4.12 2.56 -5.46
C LEU A 18 -3.63 1.43 -6.35
N HIS A 19 -3.33 0.27 -5.75
CA HIS A 19 -2.96 -0.92 -6.51
C HIS A 19 -4.02 -1.27 -7.56
N GLN A 20 -5.31 -1.30 -7.18
CA GLN A 20 -6.40 -1.60 -8.11
C GLN A 20 -6.47 -0.62 -9.27
N MET A 21 -6.24 0.68 -9.03
CA MET A 21 -6.25 1.69 -10.09
C MET A 21 -5.12 1.52 -11.10
N VAL A 22 -3.90 1.19 -10.64
CA VAL A 22 -2.72 1.10 -11.53
C VAL A 22 -2.49 -0.30 -12.13
N CYS A 23 -2.91 -1.35 -11.41
CA CYS A 23 -2.77 -2.74 -11.84
C CYS A 23 -4.02 -3.27 -12.54
N GLY A 24 -5.19 -2.69 -12.28
CA GLY A 24 -6.48 -3.19 -12.76
C GLY A 24 -7.01 -4.43 -12.01
N GLU A 25 -6.35 -4.83 -10.92
CA GLU A 25 -6.70 -6.02 -10.16
C GLU A 25 -6.46 -5.86 -8.65
N HIS A 26 -7.19 -6.65 -7.85
CA HIS A 26 -7.03 -6.65 -6.39
C HIS A 26 -5.68 -7.29 -6.00
N PRO A 27 -4.88 -6.66 -5.12
CA PRO A 27 -3.54 -7.14 -4.76
C PRO A 27 -3.56 -8.51 -4.08
N PHE A 28 -4.65 -8.84 -3.39
CA PHE A 28 -4.80 -10.12 -2.68
C PHE A 28 -5.89 -10.99 -3.31
N ARG A 29 -5.64 -11.56 -4.49
CA ARG A 29 -6.57 -12.54 -5.09
C ARG A 29 -6.55 -13.85 -4.32
N ARG A 30 -7.73 -14.39 -4.00
CA ARG A 30 -7.89 -15.71 -3.38
C ARG A 30 -7.14 -16.77 -4.21
N GLY A 31 -6.23 -17.51 -3.58
CA GLY A 31 -5.48 -18.59 -4.21
C GLY A 31 -4.08 -18.22 -4.73
N GLN A 32 -3.69 -16.95 -4.70
CA GLN A 32 -2.26 -16.63 -4.78
C GLN A 32 -1.60 -17.00 -3.45
N ASN A 33 -0.52 -17.78 -3.50
CA ASN A 33 0.40 -17.95 -2.39
C ASN A 33 1.10 -16.62 -2.15
N LEU A 34 0.38 -15.70 -1.54
CA LEU A 34 0.92 -14.48 -1.00
C LEU A 34 1.75 -14.92 0.19
N SER A 35 3.04 -15.15 -0.03
CA SER A 35 4.00 -15.03 1.07
C SER A 35 3.76 -13.64 1.67
N TRP A 36 3.31 -13.61 2.92
CA TRP A 36 3.02 -12.39 3.66
C TRP A 36 4.19 -11.41 3.49
N GLY A 37 3.95 -10.25 2.85
CA GLY A 37 4.97 -9.24 2.56
C GLY A 37 5.59 -9.24 1.16
N GLN A 38 5.23 -10.15 0.26
CA GLN A 38 5.77 -10.21 -1.10
C GLN A 38 4.73 -9.77 -2.14
N LEU A 39 4.34 -8.50 -2.10
CA LEU A 39 3.49 -7.90 -3.11
C LEU A 39 4.23 -7.81 -4.45
N SER A 40 3.82 -8.64 -5.41
CA SER A 40 4.34 -8.59 -6.78
C SER A 40 3.72 -7.42 -7.52
N LEU A 41 4.55 -6.45 -7.95
CA LEU A 41 4.11 -5.28 -8.69
C LEU A 41 4.65 -5.34 -10.12
N PRO A 42 3.85 -4.95 -11.13
CA PRO A 42 4.31 -4.94 -12.52
C PRO A 42 5.50 -4.01 -12.74
N ALA A 43 6.50 -4.47 -13.50
CA ALA A 43 7.68 -3.67 -13.86
C ALA A 43 7.38 -2.41 -14.67
N ARG A 44 6.18 -2.31 -15.28
CA ARG A 44 5.71 -1.13 -16.00
C ARG A 44 5.39 0.07 -15.09
N LEU A 45 5.22 -0.17 -13.78
CA LEU A 45 4.95 0.90 -12.81
C LEU A 45 6.25 1.62 -12.49
N SER A 46 6.17 2.94 -12.29
CA SER A 46 7.35 3.71 -11.88
C SER A 46 7.88 3.19 -10.53
N PRO A 47 9.20 3.27 -10.28
CA PRO A 47 9.78 2.86 -8.99
C PRO A 47 9.12 3.54 -7.79
N GLU A 48 8.73 4.79 -7.94
CA GLU A 48 8.07 5.62 -6.92
C GLU A 48 6.67 5.09 -6.61
N CYS A 49 5.87 4.77 -7.65
CA CYS A 49 4.57 4.13 -7.51
C CYS A 49 4.68 2.82 -6.72
N GLN A 50 5.66 2.00 -7.11
CA GLN A 50 5.84 0.70 -6.48
C GLN A 50 6.27 0.83 -5.01
N LYS A 51 7.12 1.81 -4.71
CA LYS A 51 7.54 2.12 -3.34
C LYS A 51 6.34 2.55 -2.51
N LEU A 52 5.52 3.48 -3.01
CA LEU A 52 4.35 3.99 -2.30
C LEU A 52 3.35 2.87 -1.98
N ILE A 53 3.02 2.03 -2.97
CA ILE A 53 2.11 0.89 -2.78
C ILE A 53 2.65 -0.07 -1.71
N ARG A 54 3.95 -0.40 -1.75
CA ARG A 54 4.57 -1.28 -0.74
C ARG A 54 4.55 -0.65 0.65
N TRP A 55 4.75 0.66 0.75
CA TRP A 55 4.76 1.37 2.02
C TRP A 55 3.38 1.41 2.67
N CYS A 56 2.32 1.66 1.89
CA CYS A 56 0.93 1.59 2.37
C CYS A 56 0.52 0.17 2.80
N LEU A 57 0.99 -0.84 2.07
CA LEU A 57 0.67 -2.25 2.31
C LEU A 57 1.71 -2.95 3.20
N SER A 58 2.43 -2.18 4.02
CA SER A 58 3.32 -2.73 5.05
C SER A 58 2.54 -3.56 6.07
N MET A 59 3.13 -4.70 6.44
CA MET A 59 2.50 -5.64 7.37
C MET A 59 2.30 -5.05 8.77
N HIS A 60 3.32 -4.38 9.31
CA HIS A 60 3.17 -3.67 10.58
C HIS A 60 2.49 -2.33 10.33
N SER A 61 1.45 -2.05 11.11
CA SER A 61 0.73 -0.78 11.06
C SER A 61 1.64 0.43 11.33
N MET A 62 2.69 0.25 12.12
CA MET A 62 3.66 1.30 12.46
C MET A 62 4.66 1.60 11.33
N ASP A 63 4.81 0.70 10.36
CA ASP A 63 5.70 0.91 9.20
C ASP A 63 4.98 1.66 8.08
N ARG A 64 3.67 1.89 8.20
CA ARG A 64 2.84 2.57 7.21
C ARG A 64 3.03 4.10 7.32
N PRO A 65 2.93 4.83 6.20
CA PRO A 65 2.96 6.29 6.23
C PRO A 65 1.75 6.85 6.98
N SER A 66 1.88 8.06 7.52
CA SER A 66 0.70 8.85 7.88
C SER A 66 -0.04 9.34 6.63
N LEU A 67 -1.25 9.85 6.80
CA LEU A 67 -1.97 10.49 5.68
C LEU A 67 -1.26 11.74 5.16
N GLU A 68 -0.56 12.47 6.03
CA GLU A 68 0.23 13.65 5.64
C GLU A 68 1.45 13.23 4.79
N ASP A 69 2.16 12.17 5.20
CA ASP A 69 3.29 11.61 4.43
C ASP A 69 2.83 11.16 3.03
N LEU A 70 1.68 10.50 2.95
CA LEU A 70 1.08 10.08 1.68
C LEU A 70 0.81 11.25 0.75
N SER A 71 0.25 12.34 1.28
CA SER A 71 -0.05 13.54 0.49
C SER A 71 1.19 14.29 0.00
N CYS A 72 2.32 14.10 0.68
CA CYS A 72 3.61 14.71 0.34
C CYS A 72 4.51 13.79 -0.49
N ASP A 73 4.09 12.55 -0.79
CA ASP A 73 4.93 11.60 -1.52
C ASP A 73 5.16 12.08 -2.96
N PRO A 74 6.39 12.02 -3.50
CA PRO A 74 6.70 12.50 -4.85
C PRO A 74 5.91 11.84 -5.99
N TRP A 75 5.28 10.69 -5.73
CA TRP A 75 4.43 10.03 -6.72
C TRP A 75 3.02 10.64 -6.81
N VAL A 76 2.54 11.26 -5.73
CA VAL A 76 1.23 11.93 -5.64
C VAL A 76 1.32 13.33 -6.23
#